data_AF-A0A126QSY1-F1
#
_entry.id   AF-A0A126QSY1-F1
#
_cell.length_a   1.000
_cell.length_b   1.000
_cell.length_c   1.000
_cell.angle_alpha   90.00
_cell.angle_beta   90.00
_cell.angle_gamma   90.00
#
_symmetry.space_group_name_H-M   'P 1'
#
loop_
_entity.id
_entity.type
_entity.pdbx_description
1 polymer ?
#
loop_
_entity_poly.entity_id
_entity_poly.type
_entity_poly.pdbx_seq_one_letter_code
_entity_poly.pdbx_strand_id
1 'polypeptide(L)'
;MGVIWDALTWLWNGLVDFADYTYYNLDLLAFLILAAVTILAALYVVHDKEVMHSAFYLALVFFCVGLFYFFLEAEFLGVIQMLVYVGAITILFAFSVMLTRRYIVTKEDESDE
;
A
#
# COMPACT_ATOMS: atom_id res chain seq x y z
N MET A 1 5.69 -33.27 32.45
CA MET A 1 6.60 -32.26 31.88
C MET A 1 6.38 -32.12 30.37
N GLY A 2 5.12 -32.04 29.91
CA GLY A 2 4.74 -32.11 28.49
C GLY A 2 3.81 -30.98 27.99
N VAL A 3 3.14 -30.25 28.89
CA VAL A 3 2.14 -29.23 28.52
C VAL A 3 2.71 -28.08 27.67
N ILE A 4 3.92 -27.64 27.96
CA ILE A 4 4.57 -26.56 27.20
C ILE A 4 4.94 -27.04 25.79
N TRP A 5 5.37 -28.29 25.68
CA TRP A 5 5.70 -28.90 24.39
C TRP A 5 4.44 -29.11 23.54
N ASP A 6 3.32 -29.51 24.15
CA ASP A 6 2.02 -29.63 23.48
C ASP A 6 1.46 -28.26 23.04
N ALA A 7 1.68 -27.20 23.84
CA ALA A 7 1.30 -25.85 23.47
C ALA A 7 2.15 -25.30 22.31
N LEU A 8 3.45 -25.62 22.30
CA LEU A 8 4.36 -25.23 21.23
C LEU A 8 4.04 -25.95 19.92
N THR A 9 3.70 -27.24 19.98
CA THR A 9 3.29 -28.00 18.80
C THR A 9 1.91 -27.58 18.31
N TRP A 10 0.97 -27.24 19.19
CA TRP A 10 -0.32 -26.67 18.79
C TRP A 10 -0.14 -25.33 18.06
N LEU A 11 0.71 -24.45 18.57
CA LEU A 11 1.02 -23.16 17.93
C LEU A 11 1.71 -23.35 16.58
N TRP A 12 2.69 -24.26 16.52
CA TRP A 12 3.41 -24.57 15.31
C TRP A 12 2.50 -25.21 14.24
N ASN A 13 1.69 -26.20 14.63
CA ASN A 13 0.75 -26.85 13.73
C ASN A 13 -0.32 -25.86 13.26
N GLY A 14 -0.82 -24.97 14.11
CA GLY A 14 -1.76 -23.92 13.68
C GLY A 14 -1.15 -22.95 12.65
N LEU A 15 0.14 -22.63 12.77
CA LEU A 15 0.86 -21.83 11.77
C LEU A 15 1.04 -22.58 10.44
N VAL A 16 1.39 -23.87 10.51
CA VAL A 16 1.55 -24.72 9.32
C VAL A 16 0.20 -24.98 8.65
N ASP A 17 -0.85 -25.26 9.42
CA ASP A 17 -2.22 -25.43 8.94
C ASP A 17 -2.72 -24.15 8.26
N PHE A 18 -2.37 -22.97 8.80
CA PHE A 18 -2.67 -21.69 8.14
C PHE A 18 -1.90 -21.52 6.83
N ALA A 19 -0.63 -21.94 6.79
CA ALA A 19 0.18 -21.88 5.57
C ALA A 19 -0.34 -22.85 4.49
N ASP A 20 -0.70 -24.07 4.87
CA ASP A 20 -1.31 -25.06 3.99
C ASP A 20 -2.68 -24.58 3.51
N TYR A 21 -3.51 -24.03 4.40
CA TYR A 21 -4.78 -23.42 4.04
C TYR A 21 -4.59 -22.28 3.03
N THR A 22 -3.57 -21.44 3.21
CA THR A 22 -3.22 -20.38 2.26
C THR A 22 -2.79 -20.93 0.91
N TYR A 23 -2.07 -22.05 0.88
CA TYR A 23 -1.62 -22.69 -0.36
C TYR A 23 -2.78 -23.28 -1.18
N TYR A 24 -3.76 -23.88 -0.51
CA TYR A 24 -4.93 -24.47 -1.19
C TYR A 24 -5.99 -23.43 -1.61
N ASN A 25 -6.03 -22.25 -0.97
CA ASN A 25 -7.00 -21.21 -1.26
C ASN A 25 -6.39 -20.08 -2.10
N LEU A 26 -6.64 -20.12 -3.41
CA LEU A 26 -6.13 -19.14 -4.37
C LEU A 26 -6.57 -17.70 -4.05
N ASP A 27 -7.79 -17.52 -3.54
CA ASP A 27 -8.33 -16.20 -3.20
C ASP A 27 -7.57 -15.54 -2.05
N LEU A 28 -7.24 -16.34 -1.02
CA LEU A 28 -6.48 -15.87 0.15
C LEU A 28 -5.04 -15.56 -0.22
N LEU A 29 -4.44 -16.37 -1.10
CA LEU A 29 -3.11 -16.12 -1.64
C LEU A 29 -3.06 -14.79 -2.41
N ALA A 30 -4.03 -14.54 -3.30
CA ALA A 30 -4.12 -13.28 -4.04
C ALA A 30 -4.34 -12.08 -3.11
N PHE A 31 -5.20 -12.21 -2.10
CA PHE A 31 -5.40 -11.20 -1.06
C PHE A 31 -4.10 -10.87 -0.31
N LEU A 32 -3.37 -11.89 0.15
CA LEU A 32 -2.11 -11.71 0.88
C LEU A 32 -1.04 -11.03 0.03
N ILE A 33 -0.90 -11.42 -1.24
CA ILE A 33 0.03 -10.79 -2.17
C ILE A 33 -0.33 -9.32 -2.36
N LEU A 34 -1.61 -9.02 -2.62
CA LEU A 34 -2.07 -7.65 -2.79
C LEU A 34 -1.87 -6.81 -1.52
N ALA A 35 -2.11 -7.39 -0.34
CA ALA A 35 -1.90 -6.74 0.95
C ALA A 35 -0.42 -6.44 1.19
N ALA A 36 0.46 -7.40 0.93
CA ALA A 36 1.90 -7.21 1.04
C ALA A 36 2.40 -6.09 0.09
N VAL A 37 1.94 -6.09 -1.15
CA VAL A 37 2.28 -5.04 -2.14
C VAL A 37 1.79 -3.67 -1.66
N THR A 38 0.57 -3.58 -1.13
CA THR A 38 0.00 -2.33 -0.62
C THR A 38 0.81 -1.77 0.55
N ILE A 39 1.19 -2.63 1.50
CA ILE A 39 2.01 -2.24 2.66
C ILE A 39 3.39 -1.78 2.21
N LEU A 40 4.05 -2.55 1.33
CA LEU A 40 5.36 -2.16 0.79
C LEU A 40 5.29 -0.81 0.07
N ALA A 41 4.27 -0.62 -0.78
CA ALA A 41 4.05 0.65 -1.46
C ALA A 41 3.86 1.81 -0.48
N ALA A 42 3.05 1.63 0.57
CA ALA A 42 2.82 2.63 1.61
C ALA A 42 4.11 2.95 2.39
N LEU A 43 4.96 1.97 2.65
CA LEU A 43 6.28 2.20 3.25
C LEU A 43 7.18 3.03 2.32
N TYR A 44 7.20 2.72 1.01
CA TYR A 44 7.95 3.51 0.03
C TYR A 44 7.46 4.95 -0.08
N VAL A 45 6.15 5.20 0.03
CA VAL A 45 5.59 6.58 0.04
C VAL A 45 6.27 7.45 1.10
N VAL A 46 6.47 6.91 2.31
CA VAL A 46 7.00 7.65 3.46
C VAL A 46 8.53 7.65 3.50
N HIS A 47 9.17 6.61 2.99
CA HIS A 47 10.62 6.48 3.06
C HIS A 47 11.37 7.26 1.97
N ASP A 48 10.71 7.52 0.83
CA ASP A 48 11.39 8.14 -0.30
C ASP A 48 11.66 9.64 -0.07
N LYS A 49 12.84 10.09 -0.49
CA LYS A 49 13.31 11.48 -0.27
C LYS A 49 12.79 12.44 -1.34
N GLU A 50 12.58 11.91 -2.53
CA GLU A 50 12.10 12.69 -3.68
C GLU A 50 10.58 12.57 -3.77
N VAL A 51 9.89 13.69 -3.53
CA VAL A 51 8.44 13.66 -3.39
C VAL A 51 7.70 13.27 -4.66
N MET A 52 8.36 13.41 -5.82
CA MET A 52 7.82 12.92 -7.09
C MET A 52 7.69 11.40 -7.09
N HIS A 53 8.68 10.67 -6.57
CA HIS A 53 8.61 9.22 -6.46
C HIS A 53 7.56 8.79 -5.42
N SER A 54 7.49 9.48 -4.27
CA SER A 54 6.46 9.25 -3.26
C SER A 54 5.04 9.38 -3.82
N ALA A 55 4.80 10.34 -4.72
CA ALA A 55 3.50 10.52 -5.37
C ALA A 55 3.11 9.34 -6.29
N PHE A 56 4.08 8.73 -7.00
CA PHE A 56 3.84 7.52 -7.79
C PHE A 56 3.52 6.30 -6.90
N TYR A 57 4.23 6.14 -5.79
CA TYR A 57 3.93 5.07 -4.82
C TYR A 57 2.55 5.26 -4.18
N LEU A 58 2.12 6.51 -3.95
CA LEU A 58 0.79 6.80 -3.43
C LEU A 58 -0.30 6.41 -4.43
N ALA A 59 -0.08 6.67 -5.71
CA ALA A 59 -0.95 6.20 -6.80
C ALA A 59 -1.12 4.67 -6.75
N LEU A 60 -0.02 3.96 -6.55
CA LEU A 60 0.02 2.50 -6.50
C LEU A 60 -0.74 1.97 -5.29
N VAL A 61 -0.64 2.62 -4.13
CA VAL A 61 -1.45 2.29 -2.94
C VAL A 61 -2.93 2.41 -3.25
N PHE A 62 -3.37 3.53 -3.85
CA PHE A 62 -4.78 3.71 -4.21
C PHE A 62 -5.27 2.71 -5.26
N PHE A 63 -4.40 2.31 -6.19
CA PHE A 63 -4.70 1.27 -7.17
C PHE A 63 -4.91 -0.09 -6.51
N CYS A 64 -4.04 -0.49 -5.58
CA CYS A 64 -4.22 -1.73 -4.82
C CYS A 64 -5.48 -1.70 -3.95
N VAL A 65 -5.82 -0.55 -3.34
CA VAL A 65 -7.10 -0.36 -2.64
C VAL A 65 -8.29 -0.53 -3.58
N GLY A 66 -8.18 -0.04 -4.82
CA GLY A 66 -9.18 -0.29 -5.86
C GLY A 66 -9.36 -1.79 -6.14
N LEU A 67 -8.26 -2.53 -6.27
CA LEU A 67 -8.29 -3.98 -6.44
C LEU A 67 -8.91 -4.71 -5.23
N PHE A 68 -8.69 -4.23 -4.01
CA PHE A 68 -9.38 -4.77 -2.82
C PHE A 68 -10.90 -4.62 -2.90
N TYR A 69 -11.40 -3.49 -3.41
CA TYR A 69 -12.84 -3.34 -3.59
C TYR A 69 -13.42 -4.32 -4.61
N PHE A 70 -12.70 -4.63 -5.70
CA PHE A 70 -13.12 -5.69 -6.60
C PHE A 70 -13.10 -7.07 -5.93
N PHE A 71 -12.10 -7.33 -5.08
CA PHE A 71 -11.99 -8.57 -4.31
C PHE A 71 -13.12 -8.75 -3.28
N LEU A 72 -13.65 -7.63 -2.76
CA LEU A 72 -14.76 -7.58 -1.80
C LEU A 72 -16.13 -7.53 -2.48
N GLU A 73 -16.21 -7.80 -3.79
CA GLU A 73 -17.44 -7.70 -4.59
C GLU A 73 -18.10 -6.30 -4.56
N ALA A 74 -17.32 -5.27 -4.23
CA ALA A 74 -17.74 -3.88 -4.13
C ALA A 74 -17.40 -3.10 -5.41
N GLU A 75 -17.92 -3.57 -6.55
CA GLU A 75 -17.54 -3.09 -7.90
C GLU A 75 -17.70 -1.57 -8.07
N PHE A 76 -18.83 -1.01 -7.61
CA PHE A 76 -19.10 0.42 -7.73
C PHE A 76 -18.07 1.27 -6.97
N LEU A 77 -17.71 0.85 -5.75
CA LEU A 77 -16.67 1.53 -4.96
C LEU A 77 -15.30 1.38 -5.64
N GLY A 78 -14.98 0.20 -6.19
CA GLY A 78 -13.74 -0.04 -6.92
C GLY A 78 -13.58 0.88 -8.13
N VAL A 79 -14.65 1.06 -8.91
CA VAL A 79 -14.65 1.98 -10.05
C VAL A 79 -14.48 3.43 -9.60
N ILE A 80 -15.20 3.87 -8.56
CA ILE A 80 -15.03 5.22 -8.00
C ILE A 80 -13.60 5.41 -7.48
N GLN A 81 -13.04 4.42 -6.81
CA GLN A 81 -11.67 4.45 -6.29
C GLN A 81 -10.66 4.69 -7.42
N MET A 82 -10.81 3.97 -8.53
CA MET A 82 -9.94 4.14 -9.70
C MET A 82 -10.11 5.51 -10.35
N LEU A 83 -11.35 5.98 -10.54
CA LEU A 83 -11.61 7.26 -11.21
C LEU A 83 -11.17 8.46 -10.37
N VAL A 84 -11.51 8.47 -9.09
CA VAL A 84 -11.34 9.64 -8.21
C VAL A 84 -9.98 9.63 -7.55
N TYR A 85 -9.58 8.53 -6.91
CA TYR A 85 -8.34 8.52 -6.12
C TYR A 85 -7.11 8.27 -6.99
N VAL A 86 -7.12 7.20 -7.80
CA VAL A 86 -6.00 6.88 -8.69
C VAL A 86 -5.88 7.89 -9.83
N GLY A 87 -7.00 8.30 -10.42
CA GLY A 87 -7.03 9.32 -11.46
C GLY A 87 -6.85 10.74 -10.92
N ALA A 88 -7.92 11.35 -10.43
CA ALA A 88 -7.93 12.79 -10.15
C ALA A 88 -7.04 13.20 -8.97
N ILE A 89 -7.23 12.62 -7.79
CA ILE A 89 -6.57 13.07 -6.56
C ILE A 89 -5.07 12.87 -6.62
N THR A 90 -4.60 11.73 -7.11
CA THR A 90 -3.16 11.45 -7.24
C THR A 90 -2.47 12.47 -8.16
N ILE A 91 -3.09 12.79 -9.30
CA ILE A 91 -2.54 13.77 -10.24
C ILE A 91 -2.51 15.16 -9.59
N LEU A 92 -3.60 15.56 -8.93
CA LEU A 92 -3.66 16.83 -8.21
C LEU A 92 -2.60 16.90 -7.11
N PHE A 93 -2.39 15.82 -6.37
CA PHE A 93 -1.37 15.74 -5.33
C PHE A 93 0.05 15.84 -5.92
N ALA A 94 0.34 15.09 -6.99
CA ALA A 94 1.62 15.14 -7.68
C ALA A 94 1.94 16.57 -8.16
N PHE A 95 0.99 17.23 -8.84
CA PHE A 95 1.15 18.61 -9.29
C PHE A 95 1.31 19.59 -8.11
N SER A 96 0.47 19.46 -7.07
CA SER A 96 0.53 20.32 -5.89
C SER A 96 1.90 20.27 -5.24
N VAL A 97 2.46 19.07 -5.05
CA VAL A 97 3.75 18.93 -4.38
C VAL A 97 4.90 19.44 -5.26
N MET A 98 4.86 19.18 -6.57
CA MET A 98 5.85 19.73 -7.50
C MET A 98 5.87 21.27 -7.47
N LEU A 99 4.70 21.91 -7.41
CA LEU A 99 4.61 23.37 -7.34
C LEU A 99 5.15 23.91 -6.01
N THR A 100 4.78 23.29 -4.88
CA THR A 100 5.24 23.71 -3.56
C THR A 100 6.76 23.60 -3.41
N ARG A 101 7.39 22.54 -3.95
CA ARG A 101 8.85 22.40 -3.88
C ARG A 101 9.59 23.52 -4.60
N ARG A 102 9.11 23.95 -5.78
CA ARG A 102 9.74 25.05 -6.54
C ARG A 102 9.72 26.37 -5.79
N TYR A 103 8.67 26.64 -5.01
CA TYR A 103 8.55 27.87 -4.24
C TYR A 103 9.59 27.98 -3.11
N ILE A 104 9.93 26.86 -2.46
CA ILE A 104 10.89 26.86 -1.33
C ILE A 104 12.31 27.13 -1.84
N VAL A 105 12.71 26.50 -2.95
CA VAL A 105 14.06 26.63 -3.52
C VAL A 105 14.40 28.08 -3.89
N THR A 106 13.46 28.82 -4.51
CA THR A 106 13.73 30.20 -4.95
C THR A 106 13.86 31.21 -3.79
N LYS A 107 13.41 30.87 -2.58
CA LYS A 107 13.47 31.78 -1.43
C LYS A 107 14.81 31.77 -0.69
N GLU A 108 15.56 30.67 -0.73
CA GLU A 108 16.92 30.63 -0.16
C GLU A 108 17.87 31.51 -0.98
N ASP A 109 17.74 31.50 -2.31
CA ASP A 109 18.61 32.26 -3.22
C ASP A 109 18.46 33.79 -3.08
N GLU A 110 17.30 34.29 -2.64
CA GLU A 110 17.05 35.73 -2.41
C GLU A 110 17.46 36.22 -1.00
N SER A 111 17.70 35.33 -0.03
CA SER A 111 18.07 35.71 1.35
C SER A 111 19.57 35.74 1.63
N ASP A 112 20.36 35.17 0.73
CA ASP A 112 21.82 35.11 0.81
C ASP A 112 22.52 36.23 -0.01
N GLU A 113 21.75 37.11 -0.69
CA GLU A 113 22.21 38.38 -1.31
C GLU A 113 21.83 39.61 -0.46
#